data_AF-A0A0Q6CCJ0-F1
#
_entry.id   AF-A0A0Q6CCJ0-F1
#
_cell.length_a   1.000
_cell.length_b   1.000
_cell.length_c   1.000
_cell.angle_alpha   90.00
_cell.angle_beta   90.00
_cell.angle_gamma   90.00
#
_symmetry.space_group_name_H-M   'P 1'
#
loop_
_entity.id
_entity.type
_entity.pdbx_description
1 polymer ?
#
loop_
_entity_poly.entity_id
_entity_poly.type
_entity_poly.pdbx_seq_one_letter_code
_entity_poly.pdbx_strand_id
1 'polypeptide(L)'
;MSKKSAIHRLGAALQCAARRYGETLRTAEHADLSSLEMRSLLARAGLPADAIDPSGSDRAALPAAVRDTALMRLRIESRRLARLARARHPAYDLNRHIAVRRLLTALDAAPKPAPTPSPPSRHCSDRKGQRTLAQPIRREI
;
A
#
# COMPACT_ATOMS: atom_id res chain seq x y z
N MET A 1 16.42 -11.43 37.89
CA MET A 1 15.98 -11.82 36.53
C MET A 1 16.91 -12.92 36.00
N SER A 2 16.38 -14.01 35.43
CA SER A 2 17.22 -15.13 34.97
C SER A 2 17.88 -14.83 33.63
N LYS A 3 19.17 -15.15 33.47
CA LYS A 3 19.94 -15.02 32.21
C LYS A 3 19.22 -15.64 31.01
N LYS A 4 18.51 -16.76 31.22
CA LYS A 4 17.67 -17.43 30.20
C LYS A 4 16.51 -16.55 29.72
N SER A 5 15.89 -15.80 30.62
CA SER A 5 14.78 -14.89 30.28
C SER A 5 15.25 -13.66 29.50
N ALA A 6 16.48 -13.19 29.74
CA ALA A 6 17.06 -12.07 28.99
C ALA A 6 17.39 -12.48 27.55
N ILE A 7 17.98 -13.67 27.36
CA ILE A 7 18.29 -14.21 26.02
C ILE A 7 17.01 -14.40 25.19
N HIS A 8 15.94 -14.93 25.78
CA HIS A 8 14.67 -15.12 25.07
C HIS A 8 14.03 -13.79 24.63
N ARG A 9 14.06 -12.75 25.49
CA ARG A 9 13.54 -11.42 25.12
C ARG A 9 14.35 -10.77 24.00
N LEU A 10 15.67 -10.91 24.05
CA LEU A 10 16.56 -10.40 23.02
C LEU A 10 16.34 -11.11 21.69
N GLY A 11 16.17 -12.44 21.71
CA GLY A 11 15.80 -13.22 20.52
C GLY A 11 14.47 -12.80 19.92
N ALA A 12 13.44 -12.60 20.75
CA ALA A 12 12.14 -12.11 20.29
C ALA A 12 12.21 -10.70 19.70
N ALA A 13 12.94 -9.78 20.35
CA ALA A 13 13.13 -8.41 19.86
C ALA A 13 13.84 -8.38 18.50
N LEU A 14 14.90 -9.18 18.33
CA LEU A 14 15.61 -9.30 17.05
C LEU A 14 14.71 -9.89 15.96
N GLN A 15 13.92 -10.91 16.27
CA GLN A 15 13.00 -11.50 15.29
C GLN A 15 11.91 -10.50 14.84
N CYS A 16 11.39 -9.69 15.77
CA CYS A 16 10.46 -8.61 15.44
C CYS A 16 11.11 -7.51 14.60
N ALA A 17 12.35 -7.11 14.93
CA ALA A 17 13.09 -6.11 14.16
C ALA A 17 13.37 -6.60 12.72
N ALA A 18 13.80 -7.85 12.56
CA ALA A 18 14.05 -8.44 11.26
C ALA A 18 12.78 -8.52 10.39
N ARG A 19 11.63 -8.87 10.99
CA ARG A 19 10.34 -8.85 10.28
C ARG A 19 9.96 -7.45 9.82
N ARG A 20 10.03 -6.46 10.71
CA ARG A 20 9.75 -5.06 10.37
C ARG A 20 10.65 -4.56 9.25
N TYR A 21 11.94 -4.86 9.32
CA TYR A 21 12.89 -4.50 8.27
C TYR A 21 12.51 -5.12 6.91
N GLY A 22 12.19 -6.41 6.90
CA GLY A 22 11.74 -7.10 5.68
C GLY A 22 10.43 -6.52 5.11
N GLU A 23 9.50 -6.14 5.98
CA GLU A 23 8.26 -5.44 5.56
C GLU A 23 8.57 -4.06 4.97
N THR A 24 9.43 -3.28 5.62
CA THR A 24 9.82 -1.96 5.10
C THR A 24 10.50 -2.06 3.75
N LEU A 25 11.35 -3.06 3.54
CA LEU A 25 12.04 -3.29 2.28
C LEU A 25 11.04 -3.62 1.16
N ARG A 26 10.11 -4.55 1.41
CA ARG A 26 9.05 -4.90 0.45
C ARG A 26 8.15 -3.70 0.13
N THR A 27 7.82 -2.87 1.12
CA THR A 27 7.01 -1.67 0.86
C THR A 27 7.75 -0.65 0.00
N ALA A 28 9.06 -0.51 0.19
CA ALA A 28 9.90 0.37 -0.63
C ALA A 28 9.99 -0.15 -2.08
N GLU A 29 10.31 -1.43 -2.26
CA GLU A 29 10.35 -2.06 -3.59
C GLU A 29 9.01 -1.97 -4.33
N HIS A 30 7.89 -2.21 -3.63
CA HIS A 30 6.56 -2.04 -4.21
C HIS A 30 6.25 -0.60 -4.59
N ALA A 31 6.71 0.38 -3.81
CA ALA A 31 6.57 1.79 -4.14
C ALA A 31 7.34 2.12 -5.43
N ASP A 32 8.58 1.64 -5.57
CA ASP A 32 9.42 1.86 -6.76
C ASP A 32 8.82 1.24 -8.03
N LEU A 33 8.28 0.01 -7.92
CA LEU A 33 7.59 -0.62 -9.05
C LEU A 33 6.32 0.14 -9.43
N SER A 34 5.48 0.52 -8.46
CA SER A 34 4.27 1.30 -8.73
C SER A 34 4.58 2.65 -9.37
N SER A 35 5.73 3.22 -9.01
CA SER A 35 6.25 4.48 -9.51
C SER A 35 6.63 4.39 -10.99
N LEU A 36 7.38 3.36 -11.37
CA LEU A 36 7.75 3.08 -12.75
C LEU A 36 6.52 2.77 -13.61
N GLU A 37 5.58 1.98 -13.08
CA GLU A 37 4.31 1.71 -13.73
C GLU A 37 3.55 3.01 -14.02
N MET A 38 3.40 3.89 -13.03
CA MET A 38 2.67 5.15 -13.21
C MET A 38 3.29 6.05 -14.29
N ARG A 39 4.63 6.18 -14.31
CA ARG A 39 5.35 6.94 -15.35
C ARG A 39 5.12 6.36 -16.74
N SER A 40 5.18 5.04 -16.87
CA SER A 40 4.90 4.34 -18.14
C SER A 40 3.45 4.58 -18.62
N LEU A 41 2.50 4.59 -17.70
CA LEU A 41 1.09 4.88 -18.01
C LEU A 41 0.85 6.32 -18.42
N LEU A 42 1.50 7.28 -17.77
CA LEU A 42 1.47 8.69 -18.15
C LEU A 42 2.03 8.89 -19.57
N ALA A 43 3.18 8.30 -19.87
CA ALA A 43 3.78 8.36 -21.20
C ALA A 43 2.84 7.79 -22.27
N ARG A 44 2.18 6.66 -22.00
CA ARG A 44 1.16 6.07 -22.91
C ARG A 44 -0.08 6.94 -23.09
N ALA A 45 -0.45 7.72 -22.08
CA ALA A 45 -1.54 8.68 -22.15
C ALA A 45 -1.14 10.00 -22.82
N GLY A 46 0.13 10.16 -23.23
CA GLY A 46 0.67 11.40 -23.78
C GLY A 46 0.81 12.51 -22.75
N LEU A 47 0.95 12.15 -21.47
CA LEU A 47 1.13 13.07 -20.36
C LEU A 47 2.60 13.13 -19.93
N PRO A 48 3.07 14.27 -19.41
CA PRO A 48 4.42 14.39 -18.88
C PRO A 48 4.65 13.32 -17.81
N ALA A 49 5.78 12.62 -17.85
CA ALA A 49 6.07 11.52 -16.92
C ALA A 49 6.29 12.02 -15.47
N ASP A 50 6.62 13.29 -15.34
CA ASP A 50 6.76 14.08 -14.12
C ASP A 50 5.41 14.56 -13.56
N ALA A 51 4.30 14.41 -14.29
CA ALA A 51 2.96 14.84 -13.88
C ALA A 51 2.46 14.29 -12.52
N ILE A 52 3.02 13.18 -12.08
CA ILE A 52 2.67 12.54 -10.81
C ILE A 52 3.98 12.17 -10.14
N ASP A 53 4.19 12.64 -8.92
CA ASP A 53 5.33 12.20 -8.15
C ASP A 53 5.10 10.75 -7.67
N PRO A 54 5.97 9.83 -8.09
CA PRO A 54 5.93 8.44 -7.67
C PRO A 54 5.97 8.22 -6.16
N SER A 55 6.62 9.12 -5.42
CA SER A 55 6.80 8.99 -3.96
C SER A 55 5.54 9.34 -3.16
N GLY A 56 4.50 9.86 -3.82
CA GLY A 56 3.25 10.27 -3.18
C GLY A 56 3.38 11.48 -2.27
N SER A 57 4.53 12.16 -2.26
CA SER A 57 4.82 13.27 -1.35
C SER A 57 4.61 14.65 -1.98
N ASP A 58 4.83 14.82 -3.29
CA ASP A 58 4.54 16.10 -3.93
C ASP A 58 4.16 15.91 -5.40
N ARG A 59 2.86 15.95 -5.73
CA ARG A 59 2.45 15.99 -7.14
C ARG A 59 3.15 17.17 -7.81
N ALA A 60 3.96 16.92 -8.85
CA ALA A 60 4.30 18.01 -9.76
C ALA A 60 2.98 18.62 -10.21
N ALA A 61 2.80 19.89 -9.93
CA ALA A 61 1.55 20.59 -10.13
C ALA A 61 1.29 20.71 -11.63
N LEU A 62 0.71 19.66 -12.22
CA LEU A 62 0.12 19.74 -13.55
C LEU A 62 -0.79 20.97 -13.58
N PRO A 63 -0.62 21.88 -14.55
CA PRO A 63 -1.54 23.00 -14.71
C PRO A 63 -2.98 22.48 -14.77
N ALA A 64 -3.90 23.12 -14.04
CA ALA A 64 -5.28 22.63 -13.89
C ALA A 64 -5.93 22.29 -15.24
N ALA A 65 -5.72 23.13 -16.25
CA ALA A 65 -6.21 22.90 -17.61
C ALA A 65 -5.69 21.61 -18.26
N VAL A 66 -4.42 21.25 -18.04
CA VAL A 66 -3.81 20.01 -18.56
C VAL A 66 -4.38 18.81 -17.82
N ARG A 67 -4.51 18.91 -16.49
CA ARG A 67 -5.12 17.87 -15.66
C ARG A 67 -6.56 17.60 -16.06
N ASP A 68 -7.37 18.63 -16.26
CA ASP A 68 -8.79 18.49 -16.58
C ASP A 68 -8.98 17.88 -17.98
N THR A 69 -8.17 18.29 -18.95
CA THR A 69 -8.14 17.70 -20.29
C THR A 69 -7.73 16.22 -20.24
N ALA A 70 -6.73 15.88 -19.43
CA ALA A 70 -6.28 14.51 -19.22
C ALA A 70 -7.37 13.64 -18.57
N LEU A 71 -8.00 14.15 -17.51
CA LEU A 71 -9.11 13.48 -16.82
C LEU A 71 -10.29 13.24 -17.76
N MET A 72 -10.63 14.21 -18.62
CA MET A 72 -11.68 14.04 -19.61
C MET A 72 -11.37 12.88 -20.57
N ARG A 73 -10.16 12.85 -21.14
CA ARG A 73 -9.72 11.79 -22.06
C ARG A 73 -9.72 10.41 -21.39
N LEU A 74 -9.18 10.32 -20.17
CA LEU A 74 -9.13 9.08 -19.40
C LEU A 74 -10.52 8.58 -19.01
N ARG A 75 -11.46 9.47 -18.68
CA ARG A 75 -12.87 9.10 -18.41
C ARG A 75 -13.56 8.54 -19.65
N ILE A 76 -13.32 9.13 -20.83
CA ILE A 76 -13.84 8.62 -22.11
C ILE A 76 -13.28 7.22 -22.39
N GLU A 77 -11.96 7.05 -22.27
CA GLU A 77 -11.30 5.77 -22.52
C GLU A 77 -11.74 4.69 -21.52
N SER A 78 -11.90 5.02 -20.24
CA SER A 78 -12.43 4.11 -19.22
C SER A 78 -13.83 3.61 -19.58
N ARG A 79 -14.72 4.52 -20.02
CA ARG A 79 -16.07 4.14 -20.48
C ARG A 79 -16.02 3.24 -21.70
N ARG A 80 -15.14 3.53 -22.66
CA ARG A 80 -14.93 2.70 -23.85
C ARG A 80 -14.49 1.30 -23.48
N LEU A 81 -13.48 1.16 -22.63
CA LEU A 81 -12.97 -0.14 -22.17
C LEU A 81 -14.02 -0.92 -21.38
N ALA A 82 -14.82 -0.25 -20.55
CA ALA A 82 -15.93 -0.88 -19.83
C ALA A 82 -17.00 -1.43 -20.79
N ARG A 83 -17.31 -0.72 -21.89
CA ARG A 83 -18.22 -1.22 -22.93
C ARG A 83 -17.64 -2.44 -23.65
N LEU A 84 -16.36 -2.39 -24.04
CA LEU A 84 -15.67 -3.51 -24.67
C LEU A 84 -15.63 -4.75 -23.77
N ALA A 85 -15.38 -4.55 -22.47
CA ALA A 85 -15.39 -5.63 -21.48
C ALA A 85 -16.75 -6.32 -21.40
N ARG A 86 -17.84 -5.55 -21.32
CA ARG A 86 -19.22 -6.08 -21.27
C ARG A 86 -19.60 -6.82 -22.55
N ALA A 87 -19.14 -6.33 -23.70
CA ALA A 87 -19.34 -6.97 -24.99
C ALA A 87 -18.42 -8.18 -25.22
N ARG A 88 -17.50 -8.50 -24.28
CA ARG A 88 -16.43 -9.52 -24.45
C ARG A 88 -15.67 -9.33 -25.76
N HIS A 89 -15.46 -8.08 -26.16
CA HIS A 89 -14.88 -7.74 -27.44
C HIS A 89 -13.38 -8.10 -27.47
N PRO A 90 -12.84 -8.68 -28.56
CA PRO A 90 -11.44 -9.11 -28.63
C PRO A 90 -10.44 -7.95 -28.47
N ALA A 91 -10.83 -6.74 -28.84
CA ALA A 91 -10.03 -5.53 -28.61
C ALA A 91 -10.03 -5.04 -27.14
N TYR A 92 -10.68 -5.75 -26.20
CA TYR A 92 -10.61 -5.43 -24.78
C TYR A 92 -9.26 -5.86 -24.20
N ASP A 93 -8.57 -4.90 -23.59
CA ASP A 93 -7.33 -5.13 -22.87
C ASP A 93 -7.54 -4.82 -21.37
N LEU A 94 -7.43 -5.86 -20.54
CA LEU A 94 -7.57 -5.77 -19.09
C LEU A 94 -6.46 -4.89 -18.47
N ASN A 95 -5.22 -5.04 -18.94
CA ASN A 95 -4.09 -4.28 -18.42
C ASN A 95 -4.27 -2.79 -18.73
N ARG A 96 -4.73 -2.47 -19.95
CA ARG A 96 -5.10 -1.10 -20.32
C ARG A 96 -6.21 -0.54 -19.46
N HIS A 97 -7.22 -1.35 -19.12
CA HIS A 97 -8.31 -0.90 -18.26
C HIS A 97 -7.86 -0.64 -16.81
N ILE A 98 -7.05 -1.54 -16.24
CA ILE A 98 -6.45 -1.36 -14.90
C ILE A 98 -5.60 -0.09 -14.88
N ALA A 99 -4.77 0.11 -15.90
CA ALA A 99 -3.92 1.28 -16.05
C ALA A 99 -4.71 2.60 -16.06
N VAL A 100 -5.74 2.70 -16.91
CA VAL A 100 -6.57 3.91 -17.01
C VAL A 100 -7.27 4.19 -15.68
N ARG A 101 -7.75 3.16 -14.98
CA ARG A 101 -8.38 3.33 -13.66
C ARG A 101 -7.39 3.83 -12.61
N ARG A 102 -6.16 3.29 -12.58
CA ARG A 102 -5.11 3.75 -11.67
C ARG A 102 -4.75 5.21 -11.92
N LEU A 103 -4.58 5.61 -13.18
CA LEU A 103 -4.33 7.00 -13.56
C LEU A 103 -5.46 7.93 -13.14
N LEU A 104 -6.73 7.54 -13.35
CA LEU A 104 -7.87 8.32 -12.90
C LEU A 104 -7.83 8.54 -11.39
N THR A 105 -7.65 7.49 -10.59
CA THR A 105 -7.53 7.61 -9.13
C THR A 105 -6.35 8.50 -8.74
N ALA A 106 -5.21 8.34 -9.42
CA ALA A 106 -4.00 9.09 -9.11
C ALA A 106 -4.10 10.59 -9.47
N LEU A 107 -4.94 10.97 -10.45
CA LEU A 107 -5.18 12.36 -10.82
C LEU A 107 -6.37 12.99 -10.07
N ASP A 108 -7.39 12.20 -9.72
CA ASP A 108 -8.65 12.66 -9.09
C ASP A 108 -8.56 12.73 -7.56
N ALA A 109 -7.66 11.97 -6.92
CA ALA A 109 -7.48 12.07 -5.47
C ALA A 109 -7.16 13.52 -5.06
N ALA A 110 -7.76 14.04 -3.99
CA ALA A 110 -7.30 15.30 -3.39
C ALA A 110 -5.83 15.13 -2.90
N PRO A 111 -5.04 16.22 -2.74
CA PRO A 111 -3.75 16.11 -2.08
C PRO A 111 -3.93 15.37 -0.75
N LYS A 112 -3.25 14.23 -0.62
CA LYS A 112 -3.30 13.45 0.61
C LYS A 112 -2.65 14.30 1.69
N PRO A 113 -3.33 14.59 2.82
CA PRO A 113 -2.67 15.28 3.92
C PRO A 113 -1.43 14.46 4.30
N ALA A 114 -0.31 15.17 4.54
CA ALA A 114 0.97 14.57 4.87
C ALA A 114 0.78 13.47 5.92
N PRO A 115 1.48 12.33 5.80
CA PRO A 115 1.38 11.27 6.79
C PRO A 115 1.80 11.84 8.15
N THR A 116 0.83 12.08 9.03
CA THR A 116 1.11 12.32 10.44
C THR A 116 1.91 11.12 10.94
N PRO A 117 3.10 11.31 11.53
CA PRO A 117 3.91 10.19 12.01
C PRO A 117 3.08 9.42 13.02
N SER A 118 2.66 8.21 12.63
CA SER A 118 1.95 7.30 13.50
C SER A 118 2.83 7.02 14.72
N PRO A 119 2.35 7.20 15.96
CA PRO A 119 3.12 6.87 17.14
C PRO A 119 3.53 5.39 17.08
N PRO A 120 4.72 5.02 17.57
CA PRO A 120 5.22 3.66 17.48
C PRO A 120 4.22 2.72 18.14
N SER A 121 3.60 1.84 17.35
CA SER A 121 2.60 0.91 17.87
C SER A 121 3.27 0.01 18.93
N ARG A 122 2.82 0.16 20.18
CA ARG A 122 3.27 -0.62 21.35
C ARG A 122 2.60 -2.00 21.39
N HIS A 123 2.38 -2.64 20.24
CA HIS A 123 1.71 -3.93 20.18
C HIS A 123 2.59 -4.97 19.51
N CYS A 124 3.60 -5.38 20.26
CA CYS A 124 4.08 -6.75 20.23
C CYS A 124 4.06 -7.27 21.68
N SER A 125 2.88 -7.24 22.31
CA SER A 125 2.69 -7.80 23.63
C SER A 125 2.71 -9.34 23.54
N ASP A 126 3.72 -9.90 24.19
CA ASP A 126 3.92 -11.31 24.51
C ASP A 126 2.59 -12.07 24.73
N ARG A 127 2.20 -12.88 23.74
CA ARG A 127 1.10 -13.84 23.89
C ARG A 127 1.64 -15.19 24.35
N LYS A 128 2.30 -15.26 25.50
CA LYS A 128 2.66 -16.53 26.16
C LYS A 128 2.71 -16.36 27.68
N GLY A 129 1.72 -16.91 28.39
CA GLY A 129 1.85 -17.20 29.83
C GLY A 129 0.63 -16.91 30.69
N GLN A 130 -0.55 -17.46 30.39
CA GLN A 130 -1.53 -17.76 31.45
C GLN A 130 -1.74 -19.27 31.51
N ARG A 131 -0.76 -19.94 32.11
CA ARG A 131 -0.94 -21.22 32.79
C ARG A 131 -1.33 -20.84 34.22
N THR A 132 -2.62 -20.74 34.50
CA THR A 132 -3.12 -20.69 35.88
C THR A 132 -3.39 -22.13 36.33
N LEU A 133 -2.45 -22.60 37.15
CA LEU A 133 -2.62 -23.73 38.05
C LEU A 133 -3.75 -23.39 39.02
N ALA A 134 -4.81 -24.21 39.04
CA ALA A 134 -5.77 -24.24 40.12
C ALA A 134 -6.22 -25.69 40.34
N GLN A 135 -5.42 -26.46 41.07
CA GLN A 135 -5.97 -27.48 41.96
C GLN A 135 -6.02 -26.85 43.35
N PRO A 136 -7.12 -27.07 44.08
CA PRO A 136 -6.96 -27.49 45.45
C PRO A 136 -7.72 -28.79 45.75
N ILE A 137 -7.02 -29.62 46.51
CA ILE A 137 -7.41 -30.86 47.17
C ILE A 137 -8.32 -30.54 48.37
N ARG A 138 -9.17 -31.51 48.76
CA ARG A 138 -9.97 -31.69 50.01
C ARG A 138 -11.46 -31.30 49.87
N ARG A 139 -12.46 -32.05 50.39
CA ARG A 139 -12.51 -32.95 51.56
C ARG A 139 -13.77 -33.84 51.50
N GLU A 140 -13.69 -34.96 52.20
CA GLU A 140 -14.73 -35.91 52.65
C GLU A 140 -16.12 -35.30 52.88
N ILE A 141 -17.18 -36.00 52.42
CA ILE A 141 -18.21 -36.68 53.24
C ILE A 141 -18.61 -37.96 52.51
#